data_AF-A0A8K0XS49-F1
#
_entry.id   AF-A0A8K0XS49-F1
#
_cell.length_a   1.000
_cell.length_b   1.000
_cell.length_c   1.000
_cell.angle_alpha   90.00
_cell.angle_beta   90.00
_cell.angle_gamma   90.00
#
_symmetry.space_group_name_H-M   'P 1'
#
loop_
_entity.id
_entity.type
_entity.pdbx_description
1 polymer ?
#
loop_
_entity_poly.entity_id
_entity_poly.type
_entity_poly.pdbx_seq_one_letter_code
_entity_poly.pdbx_strand_id
1 'polypeptide(L)'
;MLILASDSSCDVCRDRYNGSDIMPHALECGHTFCLSCLTSWKKGCPLCRAMYEVDDALRIHVHAIVPAVVPPTPIRRTSEDMDTTPEPLDEDEEEYSDEEDQEDDADERAASLLSEITDVTLGGDRPAAQVQHLISTVRDWLSKYKPDEYRDLRSAQVLLWKVMKRREDKAKHAELEAMYEDLQTRHRDSEIAKQDSQLVIDKLRRKCDEFKTALATLQIEMDDLKQKRLEEKTRAIDLEMKFKDQIEQIDLDWRG
;
A
#
# COMPACT_ATOMS: atom_id res chain seq x y z
N MET A 1 -7.71 -5.07 12.86
CA MET A 1 -6.75 -3.99 12.57
C MET A 1 -6.64 -3.16 13.84
N LEU A 2 -5.53 -3.25 14.57
CA LEU A 2 -5.30 -2.42 15.75
C LEU A 2 -4.88 -1.03 15.26
N ILE A 3 -5.65 0.01 15.59
CA ILE A 3 -5.30 1.40 15.26
C ILE A 3 -4.65 1.99 16.50
N LEU A 4 -3.34 2.23 16.44
CA LEU A 4 -2.62 3.01 17.46
C LEU A 4 -2.69 4.48 17.07
N ALA A 5 -3.20 5.32 17.98
CA ALA A 5 -3.17 6.76 17.80
C ALA A 5 -1.72 7.28 17.88
N SER A 6 -1.43 8.41 17.22
CA SER A 6 -0.08 8.99 17.17
C SER A 6 0.47 9.43 18.54
N ASP A 7 -0.39 9.56 19.53
CA ASP A 7 -0.09 9.91 20.92
C ASP A 7 -0.03 8.68 21.85
N SER A 8 -0.13 7.47 21.31
CA SER A 8 -0.06 6.24 22.10
C SER A 8 1.28 6.11 22.82
N SER A 9 1.24 5.71 24.08
CA SER A 9 2.41 5.50 24.94
C SER A 9 2.39 4.11 25.59
N CYS A 10 3.54 3.64 26.06
CA CYS A 10 3.63 2.41 26.84
C CYS A 10 3.00 2.59 28.23
N ASP A 11 2.08 1.71 28.65
CA ASP A 11 1.42 1.83 29.96
C ASP A 11 2.35 1.63 31.17
N VAL A 12 3.54 1.04 30.95
CA VAL A 12 4.53 0.78 32.01
C VAL A 12 5.50 1.94 32.18
N CYS A 13 6.22 2.35 31.12
CA CYS A 13 7.18 3.46 31.21
C CYS A 13 6.58 4.84 30.89
N ARG A 14 5.38 4.89 30.31
CA ARG A 14 4.69 6.11 29.83
C ARG A 14 5.38 6.86 28.70
N ASP A 15 6.40 6.27 28.09
CA ASP A 15 7.06 6.86 26.93
C ASP A 15 6.23 6.67 25.65
N ARG A 16 6.25 7.69 24.78
CA ARG A 16 5.56 7.66 23.49
C ARG A 16 6.24 6.73 22.51
N TYR A 17 5.45 5.98 21.75
CA TYR A 17 5.97 5.14 20.68
C TYR A 17 6.49 6.02 19.54
N ASN A 18 7.78 5.89 19.21
CA ASN A 18 8.46 6.73 18.22
C ASN A 18 8.82 5.99 16.93
N GLY A 19 8.54 4.68 16.85
CA GLY A 19 8.85 3.87 15.68
C GLY A 19 10.35 3.62 15.44
N SER A 20 11.23 4.04 16.35
CA SER A 20 12.67 3.75 16.33
C SER A 20 13.09 2.94 17.58
N ASP A 21 13.12 3.60 18.73
CA ASP A 21 13.68 3.06 19.98
C ASP A 21 12.59 2.47 20.88
N ILE A 22 11.38 3.03 20.78
CA ILE A 22 10.23 2.66 21.60
C ILE A 22 9.16 2.16 20.62
N MET A 23 9.23 0.85 20.34
CA MET A 23 8.31 0.19 19.43
C MET A 23 7.24 -0.60 20.18
N PRO A 24 5.97 -0.49 19.77
CA PRO A 24 4.87 -1.23 20.38
C PRO A 24 4.95 -2.72 20.03
N HIS A 25 4.81 -3.57 21.05
CA HIS A 25 4.69 -5.01 20.94
C HIS A 25 3.38 -5.44 21.58
N ALA A 26 2.54 -6.14 20.83
CA ALA A 26 1.27 -6.68 21.32
C ALA A 26 1.44 -8.11 21.81
N LEU A 27 0.90 -8.37 22.99
CA LEU A 27 0.73 -9.71 23.53
C LEU A 27 -0.56 -10.35 23.00
N GLU A 28 -0.67 -11.68 23.08
CA GLU A 28 -1.89 -12.41 22.70
C GLU A 28 -3.14 -11.95 23.47
N CYS A 29 -2.96 -11.43 24.69
CA CYS A 29 -4.04 -10.87 25.49
C CYS A 29 -4.53 -9.49 25.00
N GLY A 30 -3.93 -8.93 23.95
CA GLY A 30 -4.31 -7.67 23.31
C GLY A 30 -3.66 -6.41 23.90
N HIS A 31 -2.93 -6.52 25.01
CA HIS A 31 -2.22 -5.38 25.61
C HIS A 31 -0.90 -5.10 24.89
N THR A 32 -0.53 -3.82 24.79
CA THR A 32 0.64 -3.36 24.02
C THR A 32 1.63 -2.63 24.91
N PHE A 33 2.90 -3.03 24.85
CA PHE A 33 3.99 -2.45 25.64
C PHE A 33 5.24 -2.24 24.78
N CYS A 34 6.23 -1.47 25.24
CA CYS A 34 7.55 -1.44 24.61
C CYS A 34 8.37 -2.69 24.96
N LEU A 35 9.29 -3.07 24.08
CA LEU A 35 10.10 -4.29 24.25
C LEU A 35 10.91 -4.29 25.56
N SER A 36 11.49 -3.14 25.93
CA SER A 36 12.27 -3.00 27.17
C SER A 36 11.43 -3.30 28.42
N CYS A 37 10.18 -2.83 28.47
CA CYS A 37 9.27 -3.14 29.56
C CYS A 37 8.89 -4.62 29.61
N LEU A 38 8.62 -5.25 28.46
CA LEU A 38 8.33 -6.69 28.38
C LEU A 38 9.52 -7.53 28.89
N THR A 39 10.74 -7.24 28.43
CA THR A 39 11.94 -7.98 28.86
C THR A 39 12.24 -7.80 30.35
N SER A 40 11.97 -6.62 30.92
CA SER A 40 12.16 -6.37 32.36
C SER A 40 11.13 -7.11 33.23
N TRP A 41 9.96 -7.44 32.67
CA TRP A 41 8.82 -7.97 33.41
C TRP A 41 8.76 -9.50 33.32
N LYS A 42 9.21 -10.18 34.37
CA LYS A 42 9.49 -11.62 34.33
C LYS A 42 8.28 -12.55 34.22
N LYS A 43 7.06 -12.13 34.57
CA LYS A 43 5.89 -13.04 34.61
C LYS A 43 4.56 -12.34 34.29
N GLY A 44 4.00 -12.69 33.14
CA GLY A 44 2.63 -12.36 32.75
C GLY A 44 2.40 -10.88 32.43
N CYS A 45 1.33 -10.59 31.69
CA CYS A 45 0.98 -9.23 31.28
C CYS A 45 0.81 -8.31 32.50
N PRO A 46 1.44 -7.11 32.55
CA PRO A 46 1.32 -6.17 33.67
C PRO A 46 -0.12 -5.77 34.00
N LEU A 47 -1.03 -5.81 33.02
CA LEU A 47 -2.42 -5.37 33.17
C LEU A 47 -3.35 -6.54 33.54
N CYS A 48 -3.35 -7.63 32.76
CA CYS A 48 -4.30 -8.74 32.96
C CYS A 48 -3.69 -10.01 33.56
N ARG A 49 -2.37 -10.06 33.79
CA ARG A 49 -1.61 -11.21 34.30
C ARG A 49 -1.66 -12.48 33.44
N ALA A 50 -2.19 -12.41 32.22
CA ALA A 50 -2.11 -13.50 31.25
C ALA A 50 -0.64 -13.90 31.04
N MET A 51 -0.33 -15.19 31.09
CA MET A 51 1.02 -15.69 30.83
C MET A 51 1.38 -15.44 29.36
N TYR A 52 2.63 -15.08 29.11
CA TYR A 52 3.17 -14.87 27.77
C TYR A 52 4.67 -15.20 27.79
N GLU A 53 5.22 -15.64 26.66
CA GLU A 53 6.66 -15.65 26.43
C GLU A 53 7.07 -14.41 25.64
N VAL A 54 8.24 -13.83 25.93
CA VAL A 54 8.68 -12.58 25.28
C VAL A 54 8.81 -12.77 23.77
N ASP A 55 9.13 -13.98 23.33
CA ASP A 55 9.25 -14.34 21.91
C ASP A 55 7.89 -14.38 21.17
N ASP A 56 6.78 -14.51 21.90
CA ASP A 56 5.42 -14.47 21.34
C ASP A 56 4.90 -13.03 21.14
N ALA A 57 5.63 -12.03 21.61
CA ALA A 57 5.23 -10.64 21.50
C ALA A 57 5.36 -10.15 20.05
N LEU A 58 4.24 -9.84 19.41
CA LEU A 58 4.20 -9.40 18.03
C LEU A 58 4.55 -7.92 17.91
N ARG A 59 5.64 -7.62 17.20
CA ARG A 59 6.03 -6.24 16.88
C ARG A 59 4.99 -5.60 15.97
N ILE A 60 4.39 -4.50 16.42
CA ILE A 60 3.47 -3.71 15.60
C ILE A 60 4.28 -2.70 14.80
N HIS A 61 4.20 -2.80 13.48
CA HIS A 61 4.75 -1.77 12.59
C HIS A 61 3.83 -0.56 12.57
N VAL A 62 4.27 0.53 13.21
CA VAL A 62 3.61 1.82 13.12
C VAL A 62 4.10 2.50 11.85
N HIS A 63 3.28 2.50 10.81
CA HIS A 63 3.48 3.43 9.71
C HIS A 63 3.16 4.83 10.24
N ALA A 64 4.20 5.60 10.51
CA ALA A 64 4.06 7.03 10.69
C ALA A 64 3.51 7.58 9.37
N ILE A 65 2.19 7.73 9.28
CA ILE A 65 1.58 8.65 8.35
C ILE A 65 2.04 10.00 8.86
N VAL A 66 3.18 10.48 8.39
CA VAL A 66 3.62 11.84 8.66
C VAL A 66 2.56 12.70 7.99
N PRO A 67 1.66 13.37 8.74
CA PRO A 67 0.84 14.38 8.10
C PRO A 67 1.82 15.37 7.49
N ALA A 68 1.75 15.54 6.16
CA ALA A 68 2.56 16.52 5.45
C ALA A 68 2.52 17.81 6.26
N VAL A 69 3.70 18.22 6.73
CA VAL A 69 3.89 19.33 7.66
C VAL A 69 3.08 20.52 7.15
N VAL A 70 1.90 20.73 7.73
CA VAL A 70 1.21 22.01 7.60
C VAL A 70 2.03 22.94 8.49
N PRO A 71 2.75 23.92 7.93
CA PRO A 71 3.52 24.84 8.74
C PRO A 71 2.60 25.41 9.83
N PRO A 72 3.03 25.42 11.11
CA PRO A 72 2.20 25.92 12.18
C PRO A 72 1.84 27.37 11.88
N THR A 73 0.56 27.61 11.58
CA THR A 73 0.00 28.96 11.61
C THR A 73 0.24 29.50 13.02
N PRO A 74 0.91 30.65 13.16
CA PRO A 74 1.22 31.20 14.47
C PRO A 74 -0.09 31.45 15.23
N ILE A 75 -0.27 30.74 16.35
CA ILE A 75 -1.33 31.01 17.32
C ILE A 75 -0.99 32.36 17.94
N ARG A 76 -1.62 33.41 17.41
CA ARG A 76 -1.53 34.77 17.94
C ARG A 76 -2.28 34.81 19.26
N ARG A 77 -1.56 34.65 20.37
CA ARG A 77 -2.07 34.92 21.71
C ARG A 77 -2.43 36.40 21.80
N THR A 78 -3.71 36.71 21.89
CA THR A 78 -4.18 38.01 22.35
C THR A 78 -3.96 38.06 23.86
N SER A 79 -2.84 38.62 24.29
CA SER A 79 -2.70 39.13 25.65
C SER A 79 -3.43 40.45 25.72
N GLU A 80 -4.65 40.40 26.25
CA GLU A 80 -5.31 41.55 26.87
C GLU A 80 -4.50 41.88 28.13
N ASP A 81 -3.84 43.03 28.12
CA ASP A 81 -3.47 43.82 29.31
C ASP A 81 -2.64 45.00 28.80
N MET A 82 -3.25 46.17 28.63
CA MET A 82 -2.54 47.41 28.94
C MET A 82 -3.48 48.51 29.40
N ASP A 83 -3.16 48.90 30.62
CA ASP A 83 -3.69 49.91 31.49
C ASP A 83 -3.45 51.33 30.95
N THR A 84 -4.48 52.14 31.15
CA THR A 84 -4.58 53.60 31.25
C THR A 84 -3.28 54.41 31.24
N THR A 85 -3.17 55.42 30.36
CA THR A 85 -2.52 56.70 30.69
C THR A 85 -3.06 57.84 29.81
N PRO A 86 -3.50 58.99 30.39
CA PRO A 86 -4.07 60.11 29.66
C PRO A 86 -3.03 61.16 29.22
N GLU A 87 -3.33 61.83 28.09
CA GLU A 87 -2.99 63.20 27.65
C GLU A 87 -1.53 63.71 27.76
N PRO A 88 -1.03 64.39 26.71
CA PRO A 88 -1.39 65.80 26.54
C PRO A 88 -1.75 66.24 25.12
N LEU A 89 -2.66 67.22 25.09
CA LEU A 89 -2.95 68.13 24.00
C LEU A 89 -1.69 68.89 23.61
N ASP A 90 -1.26 68.77 22.35
CA ASP A 90 -0.41 69.74 21.69
C ASP A 90 -1.03 70.11 20.35
N GLU A 91 -1.14 71.42 20.18
CA GLU A 91 -1.83 72.17 19.15
C GLU A 91 -1.01 72.17 17.84
N ASP A 92 -1.76 72.17 16.73
CA ASP A 92 -1.47 72.85 15.47
C ASP A 92 -0.25 72.41 14.62
N GLU A 93 -0.53 71.55 13.63
CA GLU A 93 -0.03 71.73 12.25
C GLU A 93 -0.96 70.97 11.29
N GLU A 94 -2.00 71.65 10.78
CA GLU A 94 -2.87 71.16 9.71
C GLU A 94 -2.07 71.10 8.39
N GLU A 95 -1.28 70.03 8.22
CA GLU A 95 -0.76 69.63 6.91
C GLU A 95 -1.91 68.92 6.18
N TYR A 96 -2.62 69.68 5.33
CA TYR A 96 -3.54 69.15 4.32
C TYR A 96 -2.76 68.20 3.41
N SER A 97 -2.68 66.92 3.78
CA SER A 97 -2.12 65.88 2.91
C SER A 97 -3.21 65.46 1.92
N ASP A 98 -2.89 65.54 0.62
CA ASP A 98 -3.66 65.00 -0.51
C ASP A 98 -3.73 63.45 -0.44
N GLU A 99 -4.21 62.90 0.68
CA GLU A 99 -4.35 61.45 0.90
C GLU A 99 -5.71 60.91 0.41
N GLU A 100 -6.68 61.78 0.14
CA GLU A 100 -8.03 61.37 -0.31
C GLU A 100 -8.03 60.76 -1.73
N ASP A 101 -7.07 61.10 -2.60
CA ASP A 101 -7.02 60.58 -3.98
C ASP A 101 -6.50 59.13 -4.10
N GLN A 102 -5.94 58.52 -3.04
CA GLN A 102 -5.37 57.15 -3.10
C GLN A 102 -6.35 56.03 -2.71
N GLU A 103 -7.44 56.32 -2.00
CA GLU A 103 -8.41 55.30 -1.57
C GLU A 103 -9.28 54.79 -2.74
N ASP A 104 -9.68 55.68 -3.65
CA ASP A 104 -10.53 55.34 -4.80
C ASP A 104 -9.88 54.29 -5.74
N ASP A 105 -8.55 54.39 -5.95
CA ASP A 105 -7.79 53.45 -6.79
C ASP A 105 -7.76 52.02 -6.20
N ALA A 106 -7.78 51.90 -4.86
CA ALA A 106 -7.73 50.61 -4.18
C ALA A 106 -9.05 49.85 -4.32
N ASP A 107 -10.17 50.56 -4.20
CA ASP A 107 -11.51 50.00 -4.30
C ASP A 107 -11.85 49.57 -5.74
N GLU A 108 -11.49 50.37 -6.74
CA GLU A 108 -11.61 49.98 -8.15
C GLU A 108 -10.80 48.72 -8.46
N ARG A 109 -9.58 48.63 -7.91
CA ARG A 109 -8.73 47.45 -8.09
C ARG A 109 -9.32 46.21 -7.40
N ALA A 110 -9.87 46.36 -6.21
CA ALA A 110 -10.55 45.28 -5.49
C ALA A 110 -11.77 44.77 -6.27
N ALA A 111 -12.58 45.67 -6.82
CA ALA A 111 -13.73 45.34 -7.65
C ALA A 111 -13.32 44.60 -8.93
N SER A 112 -12.23 45.04 -9.58
CA SER A 112 -11.68 44.37 -10.76
C SER A 112 -11.23 42.93 -10.45
N LEU A 113 -10.52 42.71 -9.34
CA LEU A 113 -10.10 41.37 -8.90
C LEU A 113 -11.30 40.48 -8.54
N LEU A 114 -12.32 41.02 -7.87
CA LEU A 114 -13.57 40.32 -7.57
C LEU A 114 -14.30 39.89 -8.85
N SER A 115 -14.37 40.77 -9.85
CA SER A 115 -14.94 40.44 -11.16
C SER A 115 -14.17 39.31 -11.83
N GLU A 116 -12.83 39.34 -11.79
CA GLU A 116 -12.02 38.29 -12.40
C GLU A 116 -12.17 36.93 -11.69
N ILE A 117 -12.28 36.92 -10.35
CA ILE A 117 -12.59 35.69 -9.59
C ILE A 117 -13.97 35.16 -9.96
N THR A 118 -14.96 36.04 -10.08
CA THR A 118 -16.32 35.69 -10.51
C THR A 118 -16.30 35.03 -11.88
N ASP A 119 -15.58 35.61 -12.84
CA ASP A 119 -15.42 35.06 -14.18
C ASP A 119 -14.76 33.68 -14.18
N VAL A 120 -13.74 33.46 -13.35
CA VAL A 120 -13.08 32.14 -13.24
C VAL A 120 -14.01 31.09 -12.63
N THR A 121 -14.81 31.48 -11.63
CA THR A 121 -15.71 30.56 -10.92
C THR A 121 -16.92 30.18 -11.76
N LEU A 122 -17.47 31.12 -12.55
CA LEU A 122 -18.61 30.88 -13.43
C LEU A 122 -18.21 30.34 -14.82
N GLY A 123 -17.09 30.82 -15.38
CA GLY A 123 -16.68 30.56 -16.76
C GLY A 123 -16.05 29.18 -17.01
N GLY A 124 -15.79 28.39 -15.97
CA GLY A 124 -15.44 26.96 -16.07
C GLY A 124 -14.04 26.62 -16.58
N ASP A 125 -13.55 27.30 -17.62
CA ASP A 125 -12.52 26.78 -18.53
C ASP A 125 -11.16 27.49 -18.48
N ARG A 126 -10.90 28.33 -17.47
CA ARG A 126 -9.57 28.95 -17.35
C ARG A 126 -8.50 27.89 -17.01
N PRO A 127 -7.33 27.89 -17.70
CA PRO A 127 -6.21 27.02 -17.38
C PRO A 127 -5.78 27.15 -15.92
N ALA A 128 -5.40 26.04 -15.29
CA ALA A 128 -5.00 26.02 -13.88
C ALA A 128 -3.87 27.01 -13.55
N ALA A 129 -2.94 27.22 -14.48
CA ALA A 129 -1.85 28.19 -14.33
C ALA A 129 -2.35 29.64 -14.25
N GLN A 130 -3.37 30.00 -15.03
CA GLN A 130 -3.97 31.35 -14.98
C GLN A 130 -4.70 31.57 -13.66
N VAL A 131 -5.42 30.56 -13.18
CA VAL A 131 -6.12 30.66 -11.88
C VAL A 131 -5.12 30.75 -10.72
N GLN A 132 -4.01 30.01 -10.77
CA GLN A 132 -2.93 30.13 -9.78
C GLN A 132 -2.29 31.51 -9.81
N HIS A 133 -2.07 32.08 -11.00
CA HIS A 133 -1.58 33.44 -11.16
C HIS A 133 -2.53 34.44 -10.49
N LEU A 134 -3.83 34.37 -10.79
CA LEU A 134 -4.86 35.22 -10.16
C LEU A 134 -4.86 35.09 -8.62
N ILE A 135 -4.78 33.87 -8.08
CA ILE A 135 -4.71 33.65 -6.62
C ILE A 135 -3.48 34.34 -6.02
N SER A 136 -2.32 34.25 -6.68
CA SER A 136 -1.09 34.90 -6.24
C SER A 136 -1.20 36.42 -6.34
N THR A 137 -1.70 36.96 -7.45
CA THR A 137 -1.94 38.40 -7.64
C THR A 137 -2.86 38.96 -6.56
N VAL A 138 -3.97 38.27 -6.26
CA VAL A 138 -4.91 38.67 -5.19
C VAL A 138 -4.24 38.58 -3.81
N ARG A 139 -3.41 37.56 -3.57
CA ARG A 139 -2.68 37.40 -2.29
C ARG A 139 -1.68 38.53 -2.09
N ASP A 140 -0.87 38.82 -3.10
CA ASP A 140 0.16 39.85 -3.05
C ASP A 140 -0.47 41.22 -2.86
N TRP A 141 -1.60 41.48 -3.52
CA TRP A 141 -2.38 42.70 -3.32
C TRP A 141 -2.94 42.80 -1.90
N LEU A 142 -3.65 41.77 -1.41
CA LEU A 142 -4.23 41.71 -0.06
C LEU A 142 -3.20 41.74 1.08
N SER A 143 -1.92 41.50 0.78
CA SER A 143 -0.82 41.51 1.76
C SER A 143 -0.45 42.93 2.24
N LYS A 144 -0.83 43.95 1.45
CA LYS A 144 -0.59 45.37 1.75
C LYS A 144 -1.61 45.96 2.72
N TYR A 145 -2.75 45.30 2.87
CA TYR A 145 -3.93 45.83 3.59
C TYR A 145 -4.18 45.07 4.90
N LYS A 146 -4.89 45.71 5.84
CA LYS A 146 -5.22 45.09 7.14
C LYS A 146 -6.16 43.90 6.96
N PRO A 147 -6.19 42.92 7.88
CA PRO A 147 -7.04 41.73 7.76
C PRO A 147 -8.55 42.03 7.71
N ASP A 148 -8.99 43.13 8.29
CA ASP A 148 -10.39 43.55 8.34
C ASP A 148 -10.86 44.29 7.08
N GLU A 149 -9.93 44.76 6.25
CA GLU A 149 -10.22 45.40 4.96
C GLU A 149 -10.47 44.34 3.88
N TYR A 150 -11.35 44.67 2.93
CA TYR A 150 -11.68 43.83 1.76
C TYR A 150 -12.13 42.40 2.10
N ARG A 151 -12.99 42.24 3.12
CA ARG A 151 -13.49 40.93 3.60
C ARG A 151 -14.10 40.06 2.48
N ASP A 152 -14.81 40.67 1.54
CA ASP A 152 -15.44 39.96 0.44
C ASP A 152 -14.41 39.36 -0.53
N LEU A 153 -13.39 40.14 -0.91
CA LEU A 153 -12.31 39.67 -1.76
C LEU A 153 -11.49 38.56 -1.07
N ARG A 154 -11.21 38.70 0.24
CA ARG A 154 -10.55 37.64 1.03
C ARG A 154 -11.37 36.35 1.03
N SER A 155 -12.69 36.46 1.22
CA SER A 155 -13.61 35.32 1.20
C SER A 155 -13.66 34.66 -0.18
N ALA A 156 -13.75 35.47 -1.24
CA ALA A 156 -13.72 35.01 -2.63
C ALA A 156 -12.40 34.30 -2.98
N GLN A 157 -11.26 34.83 -2.53
CA GLN A 157 -9.94 34.19 -2.71
C GLN A 157 -9.89 32.80 -2.06
N VAL A 158 -10.37 32.66 -0.82
CA VAL A 158 -10.40 31.38 -0.12
C VAL A 158 -11.30 30.37 -0.83
N LEU A 159 -12.47 30.80 -1.32
CA LEU A 159 -13.37 29.94 -2.09
C LEU A 159 -12.74 29.52 -3.41
N LEU A 160 -12.10 30.43 -4.14
CA LEU A 160 -11.40 30.11 -5.38
C LEU A 160 -10.30 29.06 -5.17
N TRP A 161 -9.49 29.21 -4.11
CA TRP A 161 -8.48 28.23 -3.76
C TRP A 161 -9.10 26.86 -3.44
N LYS A 162 -10.21 26.82 -2.67
CA LYS A 162 -10.92 25.57 -2.36
C LYS A 162 -11.49 24.89 -3.61
N VAL A 163 -12.04 25.66 -4.54
CA VAL A 163 -12.56 25.13 -5.82
C VAL A 163 -11.42 24.54 -6.65
N MET A 164 -10.30 25.25 -6.77
CA MET A 164 -9.10 24.77 -7.46
C MET A 164 -8.57 23.48 -6.85
N LYS A 165 -8.45 23.44 -5.51
CA LYS A 165 -8.00 22.25 -4.79
C LYS A 165 -8.92 21.06 -5.04
N ARG A 166 -10.25 21.27 -5.00
CA ARG A 166 -11.23 20.23 -5.32
C ARG A 166 -11.12 19.74 -6.76
N ARG A 167 -10.85 20.61 -7.74
CA ARG A 167 -10.63 20.21 -9.14
C ARG A 167 -9.38 19.36 -9.29
N GLU A 168 -8.29 19.75 -8.64
CA GLU A 168 -7.04 18.98 -8.61
C GLU A 168 -7.25 17.59 -7.99
N ASP A 169 -7.90 17.53 -6.82
CA ASP A 169 -8.16 16.27 -6.13
C ASP A 169 -9.13 15.38 -6.94
N LYS A 170 -10.12 15.98 -7.63
CA LYS A 170 -11.00 15.24 -8.56
C LYS A 170 -10.22 14.67 -9.74
N ALA A 171 -9.28 15.42 -10.30
CA ALA A 171 -8.43 14.94 -11.40
C ALA A 171 -7.53 13.77 -10.94
N LYS A 172 -6.91 13.88 -9.76
CA LYS A 172 -6.13 12.79 -9.15
C LYS A 172 -6.97 11.57 -8.85
N HIS A 173 -8.21 11.75 -8.37
CA HIS A 173 -9.12 10.63 -8.15
C HIS A 173 -9.48 9.93 -9.47
N ALA A 174 -9.78 10.69 -10.53
CA ALA A 174 -10.07 10.12 -11.85
C ALA A 174 -8.85 9.36 -12.42
N GLU A 175 -7.64 9.87 -12.22
CA GLU A 175 -6.40 9.19 -12.60
C GLU A 175 -6.19 7.88 -11.82
N LEU A 176 -6.41 7.91 -10.50
CA LEU A 176 -6.33 6.72 -9.65
C LEU A 176 -7.38 5.66 -10.02
N GLU A 177 -8.59 6.10 -10.36
CA GLU A 177 -9.68 5.22 -10.80
C GLU A 177 -9.34 4.55 -12.13
N ALA A 178 -8.83 5.31 -13.12
CA ALA A 178 -8.34 4.75 -14.37
C ALA A 178 -7.18 3.76 -14.18
N MET A 179 -6.24 4.07 -13.26
CA MET A 179 -5.14 3.17 -12.91
C MET A 179 -5.64 1.88 -12.26
N TYR A 180 -6.66 1.96 -11.40
CA TYR A 180 -7.28 0.80 -10.75
C TYR A 180 -7.98 -0.10 -11.77
N GLU A 181 -8.72 0.47 -12.72
CA GLU A 181 -9.38 -0.29 -13.79
C GLU A 181 -8.37 -1.01 -14.71
N ASP A 182 -7.27 -0.35 -15.07
CA ASP A 182 -6.17 -0.96 -15.83
C ASP A 182 -5.54 -2.13 -15.06
N LEU A 183 -5.23 -1.93 -13.77
CA LEU A 183 -4.67 -2.98 -12.92
C LEU A 183 -5.62 -4.17 -12.80
N GLN A 184 -6.92 -3.91 -12.65
CA GLN A 184 -7.94 -4.97 -12.57
C GLN A 184 -8.03 -5.74 -13.89
N THR A 185 -7.90 -5.07 -15.02
CA THR A 185 -7.88 -5.71 -16.34
C THR A 185 -6.65 -6.60 -16.50
N ARG A 186 -5.46 -6.12 -16.15
CA ARG A 186 -4.23 -6.92 -16.15
C ARG A 186 -4.31 -8.14 -15.22
N HIS A 187 -4.96 -7.99 -14.07
CA HIS A 187 -5.19 -9.12 -13.16
C HIS A 187 -6.04 -10.21 -13.82
N ARG A 188 -7.18 -9.84 -14.44
CA ARG A 188 -8.03 -10.81 -15.15
C ARG A 188 -7.28 -11.50 -16.28
N ASP A 189 -6.51 -10.76 -17.09
CA ASP A 189 -5.72 -11.32 -18.17
C ASP A 189 -4.65 -12.31 -17.65
N SER A 190 -4.01 -11.98 -16.53
CA SER A 190 -3.07 -12.87 -15.86
C SER A 190 -3.74 -14.14 -15.32
N GLU A 191 -4.97 -14.05 -14.82
CA GLU A 191 -5.74 -15.21 -14.35
C GLU A 191 -6.10 -16.14 -15.51
N ILE A 192 -6.54 -15.58 -16.64
CA ILE A 192 -6.82 -16.34 -17.86
C ILE A 192 -5.56 -17.05 -18.35
N ALA A 193 -4.43 -16.34 -18.46
CA ALA A 193 -3.16 -16.94 -18.88
C ALA A 193 -2.69 -18.08 -17.94
N LYS A 194 -2.95 -17.94 -16.64
CA LYS A 194 -2.66 -19.00 -15.65
C LYS A 194 -3.54 -20.23 -15.87
N GLN A 195 -4.84 -20.04 -16.15
CA GLN A 195 -5.76 -21.13 -16.46
C GLN A 195 -5.34 -21.86 -17.75
N ASP A 196 -5.00 -21.13 -18.80
CA ASP A 196 -4.51 -21.70 -20.06
C ASP A 196 -3.23 -22.52 -19.85
N SER A 197 -2.28 -21.97 -19.07
CA SER A 197 -1.06 -22.69 -18.71
C SER A 197 -1.35 -23.97 -17.94
N GLN A 198 -2.33 -23.95 -17.02
CA GLN A 198 -2.74 -25.13 -16.26
C GLN A 198 -3.32 -26.21 -17.17
N LEU A 199 -4.15 -25.84 -18.16
CA LEU A 199 -4.69 -26.78 -19.15
C LEU A 199 -3.58 -27.46 -19.96
N VAL A 200 -2.53 -26.72 -20.34
CA VAL A 200 -1.36 -27.27 -21.03
C VAL A 200 -0.61 -28.26 -20.13
N ILE A 201 -0.39 -27.91 -18.86
CA ILE A 201 0.26 -28.79 -17.88
C ILE A 201 -0.53 -30.09 -17.72
N ASP A 202 -1.86 -30.02 -17.60
CA ASP A 202 -2.71 -31.20 -17.44
C ASP A 202 -2.70 -32.08 -18.69
N LYS A 203 -2.66 -31.48 -19.89
CA LYS A 203 -2.50 -32.21 -21.15
C LYS A 203 -1.17 -32.95 -21.21
N LEU A 204 -0.08 -32.32 -20.78
CA LEU A 204 1.24 -32.95 -20.73
C LEU A 204 1.29 -34.08 -19.70
N ARG A 205 0.66 -33.90 -18.54
CA ARG A 205 0.55 -34.96 -17.51
C ARG A 205 -0.15 -36.20 -18.04
N ARG A 206 -1.29 -36.03 -18.72
CA ARG A 206 -2.00 -37.16 -19.35
C ARG A 206 -1.12 -37.92 -20.34
N LYS A 207 -0.40 -37.20 -21.21
CA LYS A 207 0.56 -37.83 -22.14
C LYS A 207 1.68 -38.57 -21.42
N CYS A 208 2.24 -38.00 -20.36
CA CYS A 208 3.24 -38.69 -19.55
C CYS A 208 2.70 -39.98 -18.95
N ASP A 209 1.45 -39.98 -18.48
CA ASP A 209 0.83 -41.18 -17.91
C ASP A 209 0.50 -42.22 -19.00
N GLU A 210 0.06 -41.80 -20.19
CA GLU A 210 -0.07 -42.68 -21.37
C GLU A 210 1.27 -43.34 -21.76
N PHE A 211 2.37 -42.59 -21.75
CA PHE A 211 3.69 -43.17 -22.03
C PHE A 211 4.15 -44.12 -20.92
N LYS A 212 3.86 -43.81 -19.65
CA LYS A 212 4.19 -44.72 -18.53
C LYS A 212 3.42 -46.03 -18.64
N THR A 213 2.13 -46.00 -18.96
CA THR A 213 1.34 -47.23 -19.12
C THR A 213 1.84 -48.04 -20.32
N ALA A 214 2.14 -47.39 -21.45
CA ALA A 214 2.72 -48.06 -22.61
C ALA A 214 4.07 -48.73 -22.29
N LEU A 215 4.95 -48.05 -21.55
CA LEU A 215 6.23 -48.63 -21.10
C LEU A 215 6.02 -49.83 -20.17
N ALA A 216 5.04 -49.76 -19.26
CA ALA A 216 4.71 -50.88 -18.38
C ALA A 216 4.18 -52.09 -19.16
N THR A 217 3.33 -51.87 -20.17
CA THR A 217 2.84 -52.95 -21.06
C THR A 217 3.99 -53.59 -21.82
N LEU A 218 4.88 -52.80 -22.44
CA LEU A 218 6.05 -53.33 -23.15
C LEU A 218 6.99 -54.11 -22.22
N GLN A 219 7.15 -53.67 -20.97
CA GLN A 219 7.96 -54.38 -19.97
C GLN A 219 7.38 -55.76 -19.66
N ILE A 220 6.06 -55.86 -19.48
CA ILE A 220 5.37 -57.15 -19.27
C ILE A 220 5.58 -58.07 -20.47
N GLU A 221 5.37 -57.56 -21.69
CA GLU A 221 5.58 -58.35 -22.92
C GLU A 221 7.03 -58.85 -23.05
N MET A 222 8.01 -58.01 -22.69
CA MET A 222 9.41 -58.42 -22.69
C MET A 222 9.69 -59.53 -21.68
N ASP A 223 9.10 -59.47 -20.50
CA ASP A 223 9.29 -60.49 -19.46
C ASP A 223 8.57 -61.80 -19.80
N ASP A 224 7.39 -61.74 -20.41
CA ASP A 224 6.69 -62.91 -20.98
C ASP A 224 7.54 -63.60 -22.07
N LEU A 225 8.16 -62.83 -22.97
CA LEU A 225 9.03 -63.38 -24.01
C LEU A 225 10.29 -64.03 -23.42
N LYS A 226 10.88 -63.43 -22.37
CA LYS A 226 12.01 -64.05 -21.65
C LYS A 226 11.59 -65.36 -20.99
N GLN A 227 10.41 -65.39 -20.37
CA GLN A 227 9.88 -66.60 -19.73
C GLN A 227 9.66 -67.70 -20.77
N LYS A 228 9.01 -67.41 -21.90
CA LYS A 228 8.84 -68.37 -23.01
C LYS A 228 10.17 -68.93 -23.51
N ARG A 229 11.17 -68.07 -23.70
CA ARG A 229 12.52 -68.50 -24.11
C ARG A 229 13.14 -69.43 -23.07
N LEU A 230 12.95 -69.16 -21.77
CA LEU A 230 13.44 -70.03 -20.70
C LEU A 230 12.73 -71.39 -20.73
N GLU A 231 11.41 -71.41 -20.90
CA GLU A 231 10.64 -72.65 -21.02
C GLU A 231 11.06 -73.48 -22.24
N GLU A 232 11.26 -72.86 -23.40
CA GLU A 232 11.78 -73.52 -24.61
C GLU A 232 13.17 -74.10 -24.37
N LYS A 233 14.06 -73.35 -23.70
CA LYS A 233 15.39 -73.83 -23.35
C LYS A 233 15.33 -75.04 -22.40
N THR A 234 14.48 -75.00 -21.39
CA THR A 234 14.27 -76.14 -20.47
C THR A 234 13.75 -77.36 -21.22
N ARG A 235 12.74 -77.18 -22.08
CA ARG A 235 12.19 -78.27 -22.92
C ARG A 235 13.27 -78.88 -23.82
N ALA A 236 14.15 -78.07 -24.41
CA ALA A 236 15.25 -78.56 -25.23
C ALA A 236 16.23 -79.42 -24.42
N ILE A 237 16.60 -78.98 -23.21
CA ILE A 237 17.46 -79.75 -22.29
C ILE A 237 16.81 -81.09 -21.91
N ASP A 238 15.52 -81.08 -21.58
CA ASP A 238 14.80 -82.31 -21.22
C ASP A 238 14.76 -83.32 -22.38
N LEU A 239 14.60 -82.83 -23.62
CA LEU A 239 14.67 -83.68 -24.82
C LEU A 239 16.07 -84.23 -25.04
N GLU A 240 17.11 -83.41 -24.89
CA GLU A 240 18.51 -83.85 -24.97
C GLU A 240 18.82 -84.95 -23.93
N MET A 241 18.34 -84.80 -22.70
CA MET A 241 18.48 -85.82 -21.66
C MET A 241 17.79 -87.12 -22.06
N LYS A 242 16.53 -87.07 -22.52
CA LYS A 242 15.81 -88.26 -23.00
C LYS A 242 16.52 -88.97 -24.15
N PHE A 243 17.08 -88.21 -25.10
CA PHE A 243 17.84 -88.81 -26.19
C PHE A 243 19.13 -89.48 -25.71
N LYS A 244 19.82 -88.90 -24.73
CA LYS A 244 21.00 -89.55 -24.11
C LYS A 244 20.62 -90.84 -23.42
N ASP A 245 19.56 -90.84 -22.60
CA ASP A 245 19.08 -92.04 -21.91
C ASP A 245 18.71 -93.16 -22.91
N GLN A 246 18.07 -92.80 -24.03
CA GLN A 246 17.76 -93.76 -25.11
C GLN A 246 19.01 -94.34 -25.76
N ILE A 247 20.02 -93.52 -26.03
CA ILE A 247 21.30 -93.99 -26.59
C ILE A 247 22.00 -94.94 -25.62
N GLU A 248 22.06 -94.59 -24.33
CA GLU A 248 22.65 -95.45 -23.29
C GLU A 248 21.93 -96.80 -23.19
N GLN A 249 20.59 -96.80 -23.26
CA GLN A 249 19.81 -98.03 -23.27
C GLN A 249 20.11 -98.91 -24.48
N ILE A 250 20.19 -98.32 -25.68
CA ILE A 250 20.57 -99.04 -26.90
C ILE A 250 21.98 -99.61 -26.72
N ASP A 251 22.95 -98.84 -26.24
CA ASP A 251 24.32 -99.32 -26.02
C ASP A 251 24.39 -100.50 -25.03
N LEU A 252 23.55 -100.50 -23.99
CA LEU A 252 23.42 -101.64 -23.06
C LEU A 252 22.84 -102.88 -23.75
N ASP A 253 21.75 -102.71 -24.51
CA ASP A 253 21.08 -103.79 -25.22
C ASP A 253 21.99 -104.45 -26.28
N TRP A 254 22.89 -103.68 -26.90
CA TRP A 254 23.86 -104.20 -27.88
C TRP A 254 25.04 -104.97 -27.27
N ARG A 255 25.32 -104.78 -25.97
CA ARG A 255 26.44 -105.42 -25.26
C ARG A 255 26.05 -106.72 -24.56
N GLY A 256 24.76 -107.00 -24.37
CA GLY A 256 24.23 -108.22 -23.76
C GLY A 256 23.97 -109.33 -24.77
#